data_AF-A0AAX1RWM3-F1
#
_entry.id   AF-A0AAX1RWM3-F1
#
_cell.length_a   1.000
_cell.length_b   1.000
_cell.length_c   1.000
_cell.angle_alpha   90.00
_cell.angle_beta   90.00
_cell.angle_gamma   90.00
#
_symmetry.space_group_name_H-M   'P 1'
#
loop_
_entity.id
_entity.type
_entity.pdbx_description
1 polymer ?
#
loop_
_entity_poly.entity_id
_entity_poly.type
_entity_poly.pdbx_seq_one_letter_code
_entity_poly.pdbx_strand_id
1 'polypeptide(L)'
;MFLRKRSWITALVGVMLILLAGNAGIDWFARIFGTLGIILMPLGMFLMNKDMDKSAKEEKINDINQKLEELNFSKEEIEERQPKLHSQTNKELKHVMAELQYRQKKMEEEEFYKPLEKKAL
;
A
#
# COMPACT_ATOMS: atom_id res chain seq x y z
N MET A 1 11.62 -4.20 -2.16
CA MET A 1 12.24 -2.87 -2.33
C MET A 1 12.85 -2.64 -3.73
N PHE A 2 13.39 -3.65 -4.42
CA PHE A 2 14.06 -3.50 -5.73
C PHE A 2 13.15 -3.11 -6.91
N LEU A 3 11.87 -3.51 -6.93
CA LEU A 3 10.94 -3.23 -8.04
C LEU A 3 10.42 -1.78 -8.04
N ARG A 4 10.11 -1.24 -6.86
CA ARG A 4 9.69 0.16 -6.67
C ARG A 4 10.73 1.17 -7.18
N LYS A 5 12.02 0.82 -7.13
CA LYS A 5 13.11 1.63 -7.70
C LYS A 5 13.24 1.50 -9.21
N ARG A 6 12.48 0.64 -9.92
CA ARG A 6 12.61 0.42 -11.36
C ARG A 6 11.46 1.02 -12.17
N SER A 7 10.25 1.11 -11.61
CA SER A 7 9.07 1.65 -12.30
C SER A 7 9.13 3.16 -12.56
N TRP A 8 9.68 3.95 -11.62
CA TRP A 8 9.95 5.37 -11.86
C TRP A 8 11.08 5.59 -12.89
N ILE A 9 12.05 4.67 -12.98
CA ILE A 9 13.13 4.72 -13.98
C ILE A 9 12.57 4.54 -15.39
N THR A 10 11.65 3.60 -15.62
CA THR A 10 11.03 3.42 -16.95
C THR A 10 10.21 4.63 -17.39
N ALA A 11 9.48 5.26 -16.46
CA ALA A 11 8.77 6.52 -16.75
C ALA A 11 9.75 7.67 -17.08
N LEU A 12 10.84 7.81 -16.31
CA LEU A 12 11.90 8.80 -16.54
C LEU A 12 12.60 8.60 -17.89
N VAL A 13 12.90 7.36 -18.24
CA VAL A 13 13.49 7.01 -19.55
C VAL A 13 12.52 7.39 -20.67
N GLY A 14 11.23 7.11 -20.54
CA GLY A 14 10.22 7.52 -21.52
C GLY A 14 10.19 9.04 -21.74
N VAL A 15 10.19 9.83 -20.66
CA VAL A 15 10.25 11.29 -20.73
C VAL A 15 11.55 11.78 -21.38
N MET A 16 12.70 11.20 -21.03
CA MET A 16 13.97 11.55 -21.67
C MET A 16 13.97 11.29 -23.18
N LEU A 17 13.41 10.16 -23.63
CA LEU A 17 13.35 9.84 -25.06
C LEU A 17 12.46 10.84 -25.83
N ILE A 18 11.35 11.29 -25.23
CA ILE A 18 10.49 12.33 -25.82
C ILE A 18 11.22 13.67 -25.92
N LEU A 19 11.96 14.06 -24.88
CA LEU A 19 12.74 15.30 -24.88
C LEU A 19 13.88 15.27 -25.91
N LEU A 20 14.58 14.13 -26.02
CA LEU A 20 15.62 13.92 -27.03
C LEU A 20 15.05 13.92 -28.46
N ALA A 21 13.87 13.34 -28.66
CA ALA A 21 13.17 13.37 -29.94
C ALA A 21 12.74 14.79 -30.34
N GLY A 22 12.25 15.60 -29.40
CA GLY A 22 11.83 16.98 -29.64
C GLY A 22 12.98 17.95 -29.95
N ASN A 23 14.21 17.59 -29.59
CA ASN A 23 15.41 18.38 -29.83
C ASN A 23 16.32 17.81 -30.94
N ALA A 24 15.90 16.73 -31.61
CA ALA A 24 16.66 16.10 -32.68
C ALA A 24 16.33 16.77 -34.02
N GLY A 25 17.32 17.40 -34.66
CA GLY A 25 17.20 17.93 -36.03
C GLY A 25 17.10 16.86 -37.13
N ILE A 26 16.86 15.59 -36.77
CA ILE A 26 16.83 14.44 -37.68
C ILE A 26 15.47 13.75 -37.55
N ASP A 27 14.61 13.93 -38.55
CA ASP A 27 13.18 13.54 -38.55
C ASP A 27 12.92 12.06 -38.21
N TRP A 28 13.75 11.13 -38.71
CA TRP A 28 13.51 9.70 -38.49
C TRP A 28 13.86 9.26 -37.06
N PHE A 29 14.85 9.91 -36.42
CA PHE A 29 15.19 9.68 -35.01
C PHE A 29 14.10 10.18 -34.08
N ALA A 30 13.53 11.37 -34.37
CA ALA A 30 12.42 11.92 -33.61
C ALA A 30 11.19 11.00 -33.64
N ARG A 31 10.92 10.37 -34.80
CA ARG A 31 9.81 9.39 -34.94
C ARG A 31 10.04 8.13 -34.11
N ILE A 32 11.24 7.54 -34.14
CA ILE A 32 11.53 6.30 -33.39
C ILE A 32 11.52 6.56 -31.88
N PHE A 33 12.27 7.55 -31.41
CA PHE A 33 12.38 7.84 -29.98
C PHE A 33 11.08 8.44 -29.40
N GLY A 34 10.37 9.25 -30.18
CA GLY A 34 9.05 9.76 -29.79
C GLY A 34 8.04 8.63 -29.64
N THR A 35 7.97 7.69 -30.59
CA THR A 35 7.06 6.53 -30.50
C THR A 35 7.40 5.62 -29.32
N LEU A 36 8.69 5.32 -29.11
CA LEU A 36 9.15 4.52 -27.96
C LEU A 36 8.83 5.20 -26.63
N GLY A 37 9.01 6.52 -26.54
CA GLY A 37 8.69 7.30 -25.35
C GLY A 37 7.19 7.28 -25.02
N ILE A 38 6.34 7.43 -26.04
CA ILE A 38 4.87 7.35 -25.91
C ILE A 38 4.40 5.97 -25.43
N ILE A 39 5.11 4.89 -25.78
CA ILE A 39 4.76 3.53 -25.33
C ILE A 39 5.28 3.27 -23.91
N LEU A 40 6.52 3.69 -23.62
CA LEU A 40 7.17 3.43 -22.34
C LEU A 40 6.56 4.23 -21.19
N MET A 41 6.06 5.44 -21.44
CA MET A 41 5.51 6.31 -20.41
C MET A 41 4.21 5.74 -19.77
N PRO A 42 3.17 5.33 -20.52
CA PRO A 42 1.99 4.65 -19.97
C PRO A 42 2.34 3.35 -19.26
N LEU A 43 3.27 2.56 -19.82
CA LEU A 43 3.72 1.31 -19.20
C LEU A 43 4.40 1.58 -17.85
N GLY A 44 5.26 2.60 -17.77
CA GLY A 44 5.91 3.05 -16.54
C GLY A 44 4.89 3.51 -15.49
N MET A 45 3.93 4.34 -15.88
CA MET A 45 2.85 4.79 -15.00
C MET A 45 2.01 3.62 -14.46
N PHE A 46 1.64 2.67 -15.32
CA PHE A 46 0.87 1.49 -14.92
C PHE A 46 1.62 0.64 -13.88
N LEU A 47 2.91 0.38 -14.12
CA LEU A 47 3.76 -0.35 -13.17
C LEU A 47 3.90 0.41 -11.84
N MET A 48 4.06 1.73 -11.89
CA MET A 48 4.15 2.56 -10.70
C MET A 48 2.87 2.51 -9.85
N ASN A 49 1.69 2.56 -10.49
CA ASN A 49 0.41 2.43 -9.79
C ASN A 49 0.31 1.07 -9.07
N LYS A 50 0.73 -0.04 -9.71
CA LYS A 50 0.74 -1.36 -9.08
C LYS A 50 1.69 -1.44 -7.89
N ASP A 51 2.86 -0.82 -8.00
CA ASP A 51 3.84 -0.76 -6.90
C ASP A 51 3.32 0.06 -5.72
N MET A 52 2.64 1.19 -5.99
CA MET A 52 2.01 2.02 -4.97
C MET A 52 0.89 1.27 -4.26
N ASP A 53 0.01 0.58 -5.00
CA ASP A 53 -1.07 -0.22 -4.42
C ASP A 53 -0.55 -1.34 -3.52
N LYS A 54 0.52 -2.02 -3.94
CA LYS A 54 1.18 -3.05 -3.13
C LYS A 54 1.81 -2.44 -1.87
N SER A 55 2.51 -1.32 -1.98
CA SER A 55 3.12 -0.64 -0.83
C SER A 55 2.06 -0.18 0.17
N ALA A 56 0.97 0.42 -0.30
CA ALA A 56 -0.14 0.86 0.55
C ALA A 56 -0.85 -0.32 1.24
N LYS A 57 -0.88 -1.49 0.59
CA LYS A 57 -1.40 -2.72 1.19
C LYS A 57 -0.51 -3.21 2.33
N GLU A 58 0.80 -3.29 2.09
CA GLU A 58 1.77 -3.70 3.12
C GLU A 58 1.76 -2.76 4.33
N GLU A 59 1.66 -1.45 4.09
CA GLU A 59 1.55 -0.44 5.15
C GLU A 59 0.32 -0.69 6.04
N LYS A 60 -0.85 -0.94 5.45
CA LYS A 60 -2.06 -1.29 6.22
C LYS A 60 -1.94 -2.59 6.98
N ILE A 61 -1.26 -3.60 6.43
CA ILE A 61 -1.04 -4.87 7.14
C ILE A 61 -0.17 -4.61 8.37
N ASN A 62 0.87 -3.78 8.24
CA ASN A 62 1.69 -3.38 9.38
C ASN A 62 0.88 -2.62 10.43
N ASP A 63 0.02 -1.67 10.01
CA ASP A 63 -0.85 -0.96 10.94
C ASP A 63 -1.80 -1.93 11.68
N ILE A 64 -2.37 -2.90 10.97
CA ILE A 64 -3.22 -3.94 11.56
C ILE A 64 -2.43 -4.78 12.56
N ASN A 65 -1.21 -5.18 12.22
CA ASN A 65 -0.35 -5.97 13.11
C ASN A 65 -0.02 -5.19 14.38
N GLN A 66 0.36 -3.92 14.27
CA GLN A 66 0.56 -3.05 15.42
C GLN A 66 -0.71 -2.94 16.27
N LYS A 67 -1.88 -2.86 15.62
CA LYS A 67 -3.16 -2.81 16.35
C LYS A 67 -3.47 -4.10 17.10
N LEU A 68 -3.14 -5.25 16.52
CA LEU A 68 -3.28 -6.54 17.19
C LEU A 68 -2.35 -6.66 18.39
N GLU A 69 -1.11 -6.15 18.29
CA GLU A 69 -0.18 -6.09 19.42
C GLU A 69 -0.74 -5.21 20.56
N GLU A 70 -1.31 -4.04 20.24
CA GLU A 70 -1.99 -3.17 21.22
C GLU A 70 -3.18 -3.87 21.91
N LEU A 71 -3.83 -4.80 21.21
CA LEU A 71 -4.92 -5.62 21.73
C LEU A 71 -4.43 -6.89 22.46
N ASN A 72 -3.12 -7.00 22.71
CA ASN A 72 -2.45 -8.11 23.39
C ASN A 72 -2.57 -9.47 22.67
N PHE A 73 -2.70 -9.49 21.35
CA PHE A 73 -2.56 -10.74 20.58
C PHE A 73 -1.13 -11.25 20.65
N SER A 74 -0.96 -12.58 20.68
CA SER A 74 0.37 -13.19 20.64
C SER A 74 1.01 -13.07 19.27
N LYS A 75 2.33 -13.22 19.21
CA LYS A 75 3.06 -13.24 17.93
C LYS A 75 2.61 -14.41 17.06
N GLU A 76 2.37 -15.59 17.64
CA GLU A 76 1.85 -16.74 16.89
C GLU A 76 0.48 -16.44 16.28
N GLU A 77 -0.43 -15.82 17.04
CA GLU A 77 -1.77 -15.45 16.55
C GLU A 77 -1.71 -14.42 15.41
N ILE A 78 -0.77 -13.49 15.47
CA ILE A 78 -0.54 -12.51 14.40
C ILE A 78 0.03 -13.20 13.16
N GLU A 79 0.99 -14.11 13.32
CA GLU A 79 1.59 -14.88 12.22
C GLU A 79 0.55 -15.76 11.51
N GLU A 80 -0.32 -16.45 12.25
CA GLU A 80 -1.40 -17.26 11.69
C GLU A 80 -2.38 -16.45 10.82
N ARG A 81 -2.51 -15.14 11.10
CA ARG A 81 -3.41 -14.24 10.36
C ARG A 81 -2.78 -13.66 9.09
N GLN A 82 -1.45 -13.71 8.94
CA GLN A 82 -0.75 -13.10 7.79
C GLN A 82 -1.22 -13.64 6.42
N PRO A 83 -1.44 -14.96 6.21
CA PRO A 83 -1.91 -15.46 4.92
C PRO A 83 -3.26 -14.84 4.52
N LYS A 84 -4.15 -14.66 5.50
CA LYS A 84 -5.46 -14.02 5.28
C LYS A 84 -5.31 -12.53 4.98
N LEU A 85 -4.49 -11.80 5.74
CA LEU A 85 -4.25 -10.37 5.50
C LEU A 85 -3.61 -10.12 4.11
N HIS A 86 -2.64 -10.94 3.71
CA HIS A 86 -1.99 -10.81 2.41
C HIS A 86 -2.88 -11.24 1.23
N SER A 87 -3.97 -11.97 1.44
CA SER A 87 -4.95 -12.28 0.39
C SER A 87 -6.04 -11.20 0.21
N GLN A 88 -6.25 -10.36 1.24
CA GLN A 88 -7.31 -9.35 1.23
C GLN A 88 -7.02 -8.13 0.34
N THR A 89 -8.08 -7.47 -0.10
CA THR A 89 -8.01 -6.21 -0.84
C THR A 89 -7.74 -5.02 0.09
N ASN A 90 -7.30 -3.90 -0.48
CA ASN A 90 -7.11 -2.64 0.24
C ASN A 90 -8.37 -2.12 0.95
N LYS A 91 -9.57 -2.48 0.46
CA LYS A 91 -10.86 -2.13 1.05
C LYS A 91 -11.20 -3.05 2.22
N GLU A 92 -10.95 -4.34 2.08
CA GLU A 92 -11.14 -5.32 3.14
C GLU A 92 -10.22 -5.07 4.33
N LEU A 93 -8.94 -4.74 4.09
CA LEU A 93 -8.01 -4.39 5.17
C LEU A 93 -8.47 -3.15 5.95
N LYS A 94 -9.05 -2.15 5.27
CA LYS A 94 -9.67 -1.00 5.96
C LYS A 94 -10.82 -1.43 6.88
N HIS A 95 -11.62 -2.41 6.46
CA HIS A 95 -12.70 -2.95 7.27
C HIS A 95 -12.16 -3.71 8.50
N VAL A 96 -11.10 -4.51 8.32
CA VAL A 96 -10.44 -5.22 9.43
C VAL A 96 -9.93 -4.22 10.47
N MET A 97 -9.24 -3.16 10.03
CA MET A 97 -8.77 -2.11 10.93
C MET A 97 -9.92 -1.44 11.69
N ALA A 98 -11.02 -1.09 11.01
CA ALA A 98 -12.19 -0.49 11.65
C ALA A 98 -12.82 -1.43 12.70
N GLU A 99 -12.87 -2.73 12.43
CA GLU A 99 -13.36 -3.73 13.38
C GLU A 99 -12.46 -3.81 14.63
N LEU A 100 -11.13 -3.79 14.45
CA LEU A 100 -10.19 -3.80 15.58
C LEU A 100 -10.31 -2.53 16.44
N GLN A 101 -10.47 -1.36 15.81
CA GLN A 101 -10.71 -0.10 16.52
C GLN A 101 -12.03 -0.13 17.31
N TYR A 102 -13.08 -0.71 16.73
CA TYR A 102 -14.36 -0.88 17.42
C TYR A 102 -14.21 -1.81 18.64
N ARG A 103 -13.52 -2.94 18.50
CA ARG A 103 -13.24 -3.86 19.62
C ARG A 103 -12.45 -3.18 20.73
N GLN A 104 -11.45 -2.38 20.39
CA GLN A 104 -10.68 -1.62 21.38
C GLN A 104 -11.59 -0.69 22.19
N LYS A 105 -12.40 0.13 21.52
CA LYS A 105 -13.35 1.03 22.19
C LYS A 105 -14.30 0.29 23.13
N LYS A 106 -14.81 -0.86 22.69
CA LYS A 106 -15.70 -1.68 23.52
C LYS A 106 -15.00 -2.19 24.79
N MET A 107 -13.74 -2.60 24.69
CA MET A 107 -12.95 -2.99 25.87
C MET A 107 -12.69 -1.80 26.80
N GLU A 108 -12.36 -0.63 26.25
CA GLU A 108 -12.18 0.60 27.03
C GLU A 108 -13.47 1.00 27.77
N GLU A 109 -14.63 0.90 27.10
CA GLU A 109 -15.94 1.12 27.73
C GLU A 109 -16.21 0.10 28.84
N GLU A 110 -16.01 -1.20 28.60
CA GLU A 110 -16.21 -2.24 29.61
C GLU A 110 -15.28 -2.05 30.83
N GLU A 111 -14.01 -1.67 30.61
CA GLU A 111 -13.08 -1.35 31.68
C GLU A 111 -13.45 -0.10 32.46
N PHE A 112 -14.05 0.90 31.80
CA PHE A 112 -14.54 2.10 32.46
C PHE A 112 -15.67 1.81 33.45
N TYR A 113 -16.55 0.82 33.16
CA TYR A 113 -17.67 0.47 34.04
C TYR A 113 -17.33 -0.58 35.12
N LYS A 114 -16.24 -1.34 35.00
CA LYS A 114 -15.79 -2.32 36.01
C LYS A 114 -15.76 -1.80 37.47
N PRO A 115 -15.32 -0.55 37.76
CA PRO A 115 -15.32 -0.02 39.14
C PRO A 115 -16.72 0.26 39.69
N LEU A 116 -17.71 0.49 38.83
CA LEU A 116 -19.09 0.75 39.21
C LEU A 116 -19.81 -0.56 39.57
N GLU A 117 -19.56 -1.63 38.83
CA GLU A 117 -20.13 -2.96 39.13
C GLU A 117 -19.63 -3.52 40.48
N LYS A 118 -18.37 -3.29 40.85
CA LYS A 118 -17.82 -3.70 42.16
C LYS A 118 -18.39 -2.94 43.36
N LYS A 119 -19.02 -1.78 43.16
CA LYS A 119 -19.65 -1.00 44.25
C LYS A 119 -21.15 -1.26 44.39
N ALA A 120 -21.75 -1.99 43.44
CA ALA A 120 -23.18 -2.32 43.43
C ALA A 120 -23.51 -3.70 44.03
N LEU A 121 -22.48 -4.47 44.42
CA LEU A 121 -22.54 -5.71 45.21
C LEU A 121 -22.04 -5.45 46.63
#